data_AF-A0A7W0HDR7-F1
#
_entry.id   AF-A0A7W0HDR7-F1
#
_cell.length_a   1.000
_cell.length_b   1.000
_cell.length_c   1.000
_cell.angle_alpha   90.00
_cell.angle_beta   90.00
_cell.angle_gamma   90.00
#
_symmetry.space_group_name_H-M   'P 1'
#
loop_
_entity.id
_entity.type
_entity.pdbx_description
1 polymer ?
#
loop_
_entity_poly.entity_id
_entity_poly.type
_entity_poly.pdbx_seq_one_letter_code
_entity_poly.pdbx_strand_id
1 'polypeptide(L)'
;MTATLCPHGLTRGECLICATLSTSSADTPPASSRRPAKPERRRGGGAGIVVAVVALLLVGWWVAALVSFIFRVVVLAAVSVGSGWIGWRLGVAHGRRTRRD
;
A
#
# COMPACT_ATOMS: atom_id res chain seq x y z
N MET A 1 -37.27 20.19 40.62
CA MET A 1 -36.80 20.56 39.26
C MET A 1 -37.02 19.33 38.37
N THR A 2 -38.14 19.28 37.65
CA THR A 2 -38.45 18.15 36.75
C THR A 2 -37.60 18.29 35.50
N ALA A 3 -36.59 17.43 35.33
CA ALA A 3 -35.79 17.39 34.12
C ALA A 3 -36.69 16.97 32.94
N THR A 4 -36.94 17.89 32.00
CA THR A 4 -37.70 17.58 30.80
C THR A 4 -36.86 16.64 29.94
N LEU A 5 -37.16 15.34 30.03
CA LEU A 5 -36.56 14.33 29.19
C LEU A 5 -36.98 14.56 27.74
N CYS A 6 -36.01 14.56 26.83
CA CYS A 6 -36.26 14.54 25.37
C CYS A 6 -36.97 13.19 25.05
N PRO A 7 -37.77 13.08 23.98
CA PRO A 7 -38.48 11.83 23.61
C PRO A 7 -37.57 10.60 23.44
N HIS A 8 -36.25 10.82 23.38
CA HIS A 8 -35.20 9.81 23.37
C HIS A 8 -34.81 9.29 24.76
N GLY A 9 -35.51 9.71 25.83
CA GLY A 9 -35.24 9.27 27.21
C GLY A 9 -33.99 9.85 27.85
N LEU A 10 -33.32 10.80 27.19
CA LEU A 10 -32.12 11.50 27.69
C LEU A 10 -32.45 12.94 28.08
N THR A 11 -31.62 13.51 28.95
CA THR A 11 -31.68 14.95 29.25
C THR A 11 -31.31 15.77 28.00
N ARG A 12 -31.85 16.98 27.87
CA ARG A 12 -31.71 17.79 26.65
C ARG A 12 -30.26 18.12 26.28
N GLY A 13 -29.35 18.16 27.26
CA GLY A 13 -27.92 18.38 27.05
C GLY A 13 -27.12 17.11 26.68
N GLU A 14 -27.61 15.92 27.03
CA GLU A 14 -26.94 14.65 26.73
C GLU A 14 -27.44 14.02 25.42
N CYS A 15 -28.65 14.36 24.99
CA CYS A 15 -29.18 13.91 23.71
C CYS A 15 -28.50 14.69 22.57
N LEU A 16 -27.48 14.08 21.96
CA LEU A 16 -26.71 14.63 20.84
C LEU A 16 -27.60 15.14 19.69
N ILE A 17 -28.74 14.48 19.43
CA ILE A 17 -29.72 14.89 18.41
C ILE A 17 -30.42 16.19 18.83
N CYS A 18 -31.01 16.22 20.04
CA CYS A 18 -31.64 17.41 20.60
C CYS A 18 -30.61 18.58 20.72
N ALA A 19 -29.34 18.29 21.00
CA ALA A 19 -28.25 19.26 21.05
C ALA A 19 -27.95 19.84 19.65
N THR A 20 -27.71 19.01 18.64
CA THR A 20 -27.39 19.49 17.28
C THR A 20 -28.54 20.28 16.65
N LEU A 21 -29.78 19.84 16.84
CA LEU A 21 -30.97 20.56 16.34
C LEU A 21 -31.17 21.91 17.04
N SER A 22 -30.84 22.01 18.34
CA SER A 22 -30.89 23.28 19.07
C SER A 22 -29.82 24.25 18.55
N THR A 23 -28.61 23.76 18.25
CA THR A 23 -27.54 24.57 17.66
C THR A 23 -27.86 24.99 16.23
N SER A 24 -28.59 24.19 15.46
CA SER A 24 -29.01 24.53 14.09
C SER A 24 -30.15 25.55 14.01
N SER A 25 -30.86 25.81 15.12
CA SER A 25 -31.99 26.75 15.15
C SER A 25 -31.61 28.15 15.65
N ALA A 26 -30.34 28.37 16.03
CA ALA A 26 -29.81 29.67 16.40
C ALA A 26 -28.79 30.14 15.33
N ASP A 27 -29.21 31.17 14.59
CA ASP A 27 -28.39 32.09 13.80
C ASP A 27 -27.82 31.64 12.44
N THR A 28 -28.41 32.23 11.40
CA THR A 28 -27.77 32.44 10.08
C THR A 28 -26.74 33.59 10.20
N PRO A 29 -25.59 33.54 9.48
CA PRO A 29 -24.31 34.11 9.93
C PRO A 29 -23.93 35.44 9.26
N PRO A 30 -22.84 36.10 9.70
CA PRO A 30 -21.96 36.81 8.78
C PRO A 30 -20.63 36.07 8.59
N ALA A 31 -20.17 36.10 7.34
CA ALA A 31 -18.94 35.48 6.84
C ALA A 31 -17.70 35.73 7.70
N SER A 32 -16.98 34.66 8.05
CA SER A 32 -15.56 34.78 8.43
C SER A 32 -14.80 33.50 8.08
N SER A 33 -13.88 33.66 7.13
CA SER A 33 -12.69 32.85 6.91
C SER A 33 -12.89 31.35 6.67
N ARG A 34 -12.79 30.93 5.39
CA ARG A 34 -12.20 29.63 5.04
C ARG A 34 -10.80 29.57 5.66
N ARG A 35 -10.72 29.14 6.91
CA ARG A 35 -9.50 28.55 7.43
C ARG A 35 -9.37 27.21 6.69
N PRO A 36 -8.30 26.93 5.93
CA PRO A 36 -8.08 25.58 5.48
C PRO A 36 -8.05 24.71 6.73
N ALA A 37 -8.91 23.69 6.78
CA ALA A 37 -8.83 22.64 7.78
C ALA A 37 -7.43 22.04 7.60
N LYS A 38 -6.49 22.54 8.40
CA LYS A 38 -5.16 21.97 8.57
C LYS A 38 -5.44 20.50 8.87
N PRO A 39 -4.97 19.54 8.05
CA PRO A 39 -5.27 18.14 8.29
C PRO A 39 -4.81 17.85 9.71
N GLU A 40 -5.79 17.57 10.56
CA GLU A 40 -5.56 17.23 11.94
C GLU A 40 -4.79 15.92 11.90
N ARG A 41 -3.46 16.02 11.89
CA ARG A 41 -2.56 14.91 12.19
C ARG A 41 -2.81 14.58 13.66
N ARG A 42 -3.93 13.88 13.91
CA ARG A 42 -4.20 13.20 15.17
C ARG A 42 -3.11 12.16 15.34
N ARG A 43 -2.04 12.59 16.02
CA ARG A 43 -1.33 11.88 17.08
C ARG A 43 -1.67 10.38 17.12
N GLY A 44 -1.10 9.63 16.19
CA GLY A 44 -1.08 8.17 16.16
C GLY A 44 0.37 7.70 16.01
N GLY A 45 1.22 8.04 16.99
CA GLY A 45 2.66 7.77 16.93
C GLY A 45 2.97 6.28 16.72
N GLY A 46 2.19 5.37 17.31
CA GLY A 46 2.33 3.93 17.09
C GLY A 46 1.86 3.47 15.72
N ALA A 47 0.71 3.96 15.24
CA ALA A 47 0.16 3.56 13.95
C ALA A 47 1.05 4.02 12.77
N GLY A 48 1.64 5.22 12.86
CA GLY A 48 2.58 5.71 11.85
C GLY A 48 3.85 4.87 11.76
N ILE A 49 4.40 4.43 12.90
CA ILE A 49 5.59 3.57 12.94
C ILE A 49 5.27 2.19 12.37
N VAL A 50 4.15 1.58 12.76
CA VAL A 50 3.75 0.26 12.23
C VAL A 50 3.58 0.32 10.72
N VAL A 51 2.88 1.34 10.19
CA VAL A 51 2.72 1.52 8.75
C VAL A 51 4.07 1.72 8.06
N ALA A 52 4.98 2.52 8.64
CA ALA A 52 6.31 2.71 8.08
C ALA A 52 7.12 1.41 8.05
N VAL A 53 7.10 0.62 9.12
CA VAL A 53 7.79 -0.67 9.19
C VAL A 53 7.22 -1.66 8.18
N VAL A 54 5.90 -1.79 8.10
CA VAL A 54 5.23 -2.67 7.12
C VAL A 54 5.59 -2.24 5.69
N ALA A 55 5.55 -0.94 5.39
CA ALA A 55 5.94 -0.44 4.08
C ALA A 55 7.41 -0.78 3.75
N LEU A 56 8.31 -0.64 4.72
CA LEU A 56 9.74 -0.92 4.53
C LEU A 56 10.00 -2.41 4.35
N LEU A 57 9.29 -3.28 5.08
CA LEU A 57 9.32 -4.73 4.90
C LEU A 57 8.78 -5.14 3.52
N LEU A 58 7.67 -4.54 3.08
CA LEU A 58 7.11 -4.80 1.75
C LEU A 58 8.08 -4.39 0.65
N VAL A 59 8.65 -3.18 0.75
CA VAL A 59 9.64 -2.69 -0.22
C VAL A 59 10.89 -3.58 -0.21
N GLY A 60 11.42 -3.90 0.97
CA GLY A 60 12.58 -4.78 1.09
C GLY A 60 12.34 -6.17 0.51
N TRP A 61 11.16 -6.75 0.76
CA TRP A 61 10.74 -8.02 0.19
C TRP A 61 10.65 -7.96 -1.34
N TRP A 62 10.02 -6.92 -1.88
CA TRP A 62 9.93 -6.71 -3.33
C TRP A 62 11.30 -6.57 -3.98
N VAL A 63 12.21 -5.81 -3.36
CA VAL A 63 13.59 -5.67 -3.84
C VAL A 63 14.31 -7.02 -3.82
N ALA A 64 14.20 -7.79 -2.74
CA ALA A 64 14.81 -9.12 -2.65
C ALA A 64 14.25 -10.08 -3.72
N ALA A 65 12.94 -10.06 -3.94
CA ALA A 65 12.28 -10.86 -4.96
C ALA A 65 12.76 -10.47 -6.37
N LEU A 66 12.87 -9.17 -6.65
CA LEU A 66 13.36 -8.66 -7.94
C LEU A 66 14.81 -9.06 -8.19
N VAL A 67 15.69 -8.91 -7.19
CA VAL A 67 17.10 -9.34 -7.28
C VAL A 67 17.19 -10.85 -7.52
N SER A 68 16.41 -11.64 -6.79
CA SER A 68 16.35 -13.10 -6.96
C SER A 68 15.88 -13.49 -8.36
N PHE A 69 14.86 -12.80 -8.88
CA PHE A 69 14.35 -13.00 -10.23
C PHE A 69 15.41 -12.68 -11.29
N ILE A 70 16.08 -11.53 -11.19
CA ILE A 70 17.16 -11.15 -12.11
C ILE A 70 18.27 -12.19 -12.10
N PHE A 71 18.71 -12.63 -10.92
CA PHE A 71 19.73 -13.66 -10.79
C PHE A 71 19.31 -14.97 -11.48
N ARG A 72 18.07 -15.42 -11.29
CA ARG A 72 17.53 -16.60 -11.97
C ARG A 72 17.54 -16.46 -13.49
N VAL A 73 17.16 -15.29 -14.01
CA VAL A 73 17.19 -15.02 -15.46
C VAL A 73 18.61 -15.09 -16.01
N VAL A 74 19.59 -14.50 -15.31
CA VAL A 74 21.00 -14.55 -15.70
C VAL A 74 21.51 -15.99 -15.73
N VAL A 75 21.20 -16.78 -14.70
CA VAL A 75 21.57 -18.21 -14.65
C VAL A 75 20.95 -18.98 -15.81
N LEU A 76 19.67 -18.77 -16.08
CA LEU A 76 18.98 -19.43 -17.20
C LEU A 76 19.58 -19.05 -18.56
N ALA A 77 19.92 -17.77 -18.75
CA ALA A 77 20.59 -17.31 -19.96
C ALA A 77 21.99 -17.93 -20.11
N ALA A 78 22.75 -18.06 -19.02
CA ALA A 78 24.05 -18.73 -19.06
C ALA A 78 23.91 -20.22 -19.44
N VAL A 79 22.91 -20.92 -18.88
CA VAL A 79 22.63 -22.32 -19.22
C VAL A 79 22.19 -22.48 -20.67
N SER A 80 21.32 -21.59 -21.18
CA SER A 80 20.87 -21.66 -22.58
C SER A 80 22.04 -21.47 -23.55
N VAL A 81 22.90 -20.48 -23.32
CA VAL A 81 24.11 -20.25 -24.10
C VAL A 81 25.07 -21.44 -24.02
N GLY A 82 25.28 -21.99 -22.81
CA GLY A 82 26.13 -23.17 -22.62
C GLY A 82 25.63 -24.39 -23.37
N SER A 83 24.33 -24.69 -23.28
CA SER A 83 23.71 -25.81 -24.00
C SER A 83 23.77 -25.63 -25.53
N GLY A 84 23.52 -24.41 -26.02
CA GLY A 84 23.65 -24.08 -27.44
C GLY A 84 25.08 -24.24 -27.95
N TRP A 85 26.07 -23.83 -27.16
CA TRP A 85 27.49 -23.99 -27.47
C TRP A 85 27.90 -25.47 -27.56
N ILE A 86 27.45 -26.29 -26.62
CA ILE A 86 27.72 -27.73 -26.61
C ILE A 86 27.09 -28.40 -27.85
N GLY A 87 25.83 -28.05 -28.16
CA GLY A 87 25.15 -28.52 -29.36
C GLY A 87 25.90 -28.14 -30.65
N TRP A 88 26.35 -26.89 -30.76
CA TRP A 88 27.15 -26.43 -31.89
C TRP A 88 28.46 -27.21 -32.03
N ARG A 89 29.21 -27.39 -30.92
CA ARG A 89 30.46 -28.16 -30.92
C ARG A 89 30.26 -29.61 -31.38
N LEU A 90 29.22 -30.27 -30.88
CA LEU A 90 28.89 -31.65 -31.25
C LEU A 90 28.45 -31.76 -32.71
N GLY A 91 27.64 -30.81 -33.19
CA GLY A 91 27.23 -30.74 -34.60
C GLY A 91 28.41 -30.55 -35.55
N VAL A 92 29.34 -29.65 -35.23
CA VAL A 92 30.56 -29.41 -36.03
C VAL A 92 31.52 -30.61 -35.97
N ALA A 93 31.54 -31.36 -34.86
CA ALA A 93 32.32 -32.59 -34.76
C ALA A 93 31.72 -33.76 -35.56
N HIS A 94 30.38 -33.87 -35.64
CA HIS A 94 29.69 -34.89 -36.43
C HIS A 94 29.75 -34.59 -37.93
N GLY A 95 29.51 -33.34 -38.34
CA GLY A 95 29.57 -32.95 -39.76
C GLY A 95 30.95 -33.09 -40.41
N ARG A 96 32.03 -33.14 -39.60
CA ARG A 96 33.39 -33.43 -40.08
C ARG A 96 33.68 -34.92 -40.28
N ARG A 97 32.89 -35.81 -39.71
CA ARG A 97 33.03 -37.27 -39.88
C ARG A 97 32.23 -37.76 -41.08
N THR A 98 31.00 -37.30 -41.24
CA THR A 98 30.13 -37.68 -42.37
C THR A 98 30.55 -37.15 -43.75
N ARG A 99 31.57 -36.28 -43.84
CA ARG A 99 32.08 -35.76 -45.13
C ARG A 99 33.29 -36.54 -45.66
N ARG A 100 33.76 -37.57 -44.94
CA ARG A 100 34.91 -38.40 -45.31
C ARG A 100 34.54 -39.83 -45.71
N ASP A 101 33.27 -40.20 -45.55
CA ASP A 101 32.69 -41.44 -46.05
C ASP A 101 31.90 -41.14 -47.34
#